data_AF-U6CZW5-F1
#
_entry.id   AF-U6CZW5-F1
#
_cell.length_a   1.000
_cell.length_b   1.000
_cell.length_c   1.000
_cell.angle_alpha   90.00
_cell.angle_beta   90.00
_cell.angle_gamma   90.00
#
_symmetry.space_group_name_H-M   'P 1'
#
loop_
_entity.id
_entity.type
_entity.pdbx_description
1 polymer ?
#
loop_
_entity_poly.entity_id
_entity_poly.type
_entity_poly.pdbx_seq_one_letter_code
_entity_poly.pdbx_strand_id
1 'polypeptide(L)'
;SSAVQKFSQTLQSFQFDFIGDTLTDDEINIAESFKEFAELLNEVENERMMMVHNASDLLIKPLENFRKEQIGFTKERKKKFEKDGERFYSLLDRHLHLSSKKKESQLQEADLQVDKERQNFFESSLDYVYQIQEVQESKKFNIVEPVLAFLHSLFISNNLTVALTQDFLPYKQQLQLSLQNTRNHFSSTREEMEELKKRMKEAPQTCKLPGQPTIEGYLYTQEKWALGISWVKYYCQYEKETKMLTMTPMEQKPGAKQGPLDLTLKYCVRRKTESIDKRFCFDIETNERPGTITLQALSEANRRLWMEAMDGKEPIY
;
A
#
# COMPACT_ATOMS: atom_id res chain seq x y z
N SER A 1 -15.48 3.75 9.48
CA SER A 1 -14.78 4.98 9.80
C SER A 1 -14.07 5.41 8.54
N SER A 2 -14.06 6.72 8.24
CA SER A 2 -13.31 7.25 7.10
C SER A 2 -11.84 6.83 7.12
N ALA A 3 -11.26 6.60 8.31
CA ALA A 3 -9.89 6.14 8.45
C ALA A 3 -9.68 4.71 7.90
N VAL A 4 -10.57 3.76 8.23
CA VAL A 4 -10.46 2.36 7.78
C VAL A 4 -10.64 2.26 6.27
N GLN A 5 -11.63 2.99 5.72
CA GLN A 5 -11.86 3.04 4.28
C GLN A 5 -10.67 3.64 3.53
N LYS A 6 -10.09 4.75 4.03
CA LYS A 6 -8.89 5.35 3.44
C LYS A 6 -7.70 4.38 3.49
N PHE A 7 -7.51 3.68 4.60
CA PHE A 7 -6.42 2.70 4.71
C PHE A 7 -6.60 1.52 3.75
N SER A 8 -7.83 0.98 3.65
CA SER A 8 -8.18 -0.06 2.67
C SER A 8 -7.91 0.41 1.24
N GLN A 9 -8.29 1.64 0.88
CA GLN A 9 -7.99 2.23 -0.44
C GLN A 9 -6.48 2.32 -0.70
N THR A 10 -5.70 2.77 0.29
CA THR A 10 -4.23 2.82 0.17
C THR A 10 -3.66 1.43 -0.13
N LEU A 11 -4.13 0.39 0.57
CA LEU A 11 -3.70 -0.98 0.35
C LEU A 11 -4.10 -1.52 -1.04
N GLN A 12 -5.33 -1.23 -1.52
CA GLN A 12 -5.77 -1.63 -2.87
C GLN A 12 -4.93 -1.01 -3.98
N SER A 13 -4.51 0.25 -3.79
CA SER A 13 -3.70 0.99 -4.75
C SER A 13 -2.20 0.75 -4.62
N PHE A 14 -1.76 -0.03 -3.64
CA PHE A 14 -0.35 -0.20 -3.39
C PHE A 14 0.34 -0.94 -4.53
N GLN A 15 1.47 -0.38 -4.97
CA GLN A 15 2.39 -0.99 -5.92
C GLN A 15 3.81 -0.66 -5.47
N PHE A 16 4.73 -1.60 -5.69
CA PHE A 16 6.15 -1.32 -5.51
C PHE A 16 6.65 -0.35 -6.59
N ASP A 17 7.55 0.54 -6.20
CA ASP A 17 8.32 1.33 -7.16
C ASP A 17 9.30 0.39 -7.89
N PHE A 18 9.29 0.40 -9.22
CA PHE A 18 10.11 -0.48 -10.05
C PHE A 18 11.62 -0.23 -9.83
N ILE A 19 12.37 -1.30 -9.60
CA ILE A 19 13.84 -1.32 -9.71
C ILE A 19 14.20 -2.25 -10.89
N GLY A 20 14.28 -1.70 -12.10
CA GLY A 20 14.54 -2.46 -13.33
C GLY A 20 13.43 -2.27 -14.38
N ASP A 21 13.27 -3.24 -15.29
CA ASP A 21 12.31 -3.16 -16.40
C ASP A 21 10.95 -3.82 -16.10
N THR A 22 10.89 -4.74 -15.11
CA THR A 22 9.68 -5.50 -14.74
C THR A 22 9.61 -5.77 -13.24
N LEU A 23 8.41 -5.89 -12.68
CA LEU A 23 8.21 -6.41 -11.32
C LEU A 23 8.60 -7.88 -11.24
N THR A 24 9.09 -8.29 -10.09
CA THR A 24 9.27 -9.70 -9.73
C THR A 24 7.93 -10.34 -9.35
N ASP A 25 7.83 -11.65 -9.50
CA ASP A 25 6.65 -12.41 -9.05
C ASP A 25 6.35 -12.19 -7.56
N ASP A 26 7.39 -12.04 -6.73
CA ASP A 26 7.25 -11.75 -5.30
C ASP A 26 6.61 -10.37 -5.04
N GLU A 27 7.01 -9.33 -5.78
CA GLU A 27 6.43 -7.99 -5.66
C GLU A 27 4.95 -7.97 -6.09
N ILE A 28 4.61 -8.72 -7.14
CA ILE A 28 3.22 -8.90 -7.60
C ILE A 28 2.41 -9.61 -6.51
N ASN A 29 2.91 -10.73 -5.98
CA ASN A 29 2.25 -11.51 -4.93
C ASN A 29 2.02 -10.68 -3.64
N ILE A 30 2.99 -9.84 -3.24
CA ILE A 30 2.84 -8.96 -2.07
C ILE A 30 1.76 -7.89 -2.32
N ALA A 31 1.73 -7.29 -3.51
CA ALA A 31 0.69 -6.32 -3.85
C ALA A 31 -0.71 -6.97 -3.84
N GLU A 32 -0.82 -8.22 -4.30
CA GLU A 32 -2.05 -9.02 -4.17
C GLU A 32 -2.42 -9.26 -2.70
N SER A 33 -1.45 -9.55 -1.81
CA SER A 33 -1.74 -9.66 -0.38
C SER A 33 -2.32 -8.39 0.24
N PHE A 34 -1.91 -7.21 -0.22
CA PHE A 34 -2.51 -5.97 0.27
C PHE A 34 -3.95 -5.77 -0.21
N LYS A 35 -4.31 -6.28 -1.41
CA LYS A 35 -5.71 -6.29 -1.87
C LYS A 35 -6.57 -7.18 -1.00
N GLU A 36 -6.11 -8.38 -0.68
CA GLU A 36 -6.80 -9.32 0.22
C GLU A 36 -7.03 -8.69 1.61
N PHE A 37 -6.03 -8.02 2.17
CA PHE A 37 -6.18 -7.29 3.44
C PHE A 37 -7.19 -6.14 3.35
N ALA A 38 -7.19 -5.43 2.23
CA ALA A 38 -8.10 -4.31 2.02
C ALA A 38 -9.56 -4.76 1.91
N GLU A 39 -9.82 -5.90 1.26
CA GLU A 39 -11.14 -6.53 1.17
C GLU A 39 -11.65 -6.93 2.55
N LEU A 40 -10.84 -7.65 3.33
CA LEU A 40 -11.19 -8.01 4.71
C LEU A 40 -11.50 -6.78 5.58
N LEU A 41 -10.69 -5.72 5.47
CA LEU A 41 -10.94 -4.47 6.20
C LEU A 41 -12.26 -3.81 5.81
N ASN A 42 -12.65 -3.88 4.54
CA ASN A 42 -13.93 -3.34 4.07
C ASN A 42 -15.11 -4.15 4.61
N GLU A 43 -15.01 -5.48 4.63
CA GLU A 43 -16.06 -6.35 5.20
C GLU A 43 -16.27 -6.07 6.68
N VAL A 44 -15.19 -6.03 7.47
CA VAL A 44 -15.24 -5.68 8.90
C VAL A 44 -15.86 -4.30 9.11
N GLU A 45 -15.50 -3.33 8.27
CA GLU A 45 -16.04 -1.98 8.36
C GLU A 45 -17.53 -1.90 7.97
N ASN A 46 -17.96 -2.67 6.99
CA ASN A 46 -19.37 -2.77 6.60
C ASN A 46 -20.22 -3.35 7.75
N GLU A 47 -19.76 -4.43 8.38
CA GLU A 47 -20.42 -5.01 9.56
C GLU A 47 -20.52 -4.02 10.72
N ARG A 48 -19.44 -3.26 10.96
CA ARG A 48 -19.43 -2.20 11.97
C ARG A 48 -20.45 -1.09 11.64
N MET A 49 -20.58 -0.70 10.38
CA MET A 49 -21.57 0.29 9.95
C MET A 49 -23.00 -0.23 10.14
N MET A 50 -23.26 -1.50 9.82
CA MET A 50 -24.56 -2.14 10.07
C MET A 50 -24.89 -2.17 11.56
N MET A 51 -23.93 -2.48 12.43
CA MET A 51 -24.13 -2.45 13.89
C MET A 51 -24.52 -1.05 14.39
N VAL A 52 -23.89 0.01 13.86
CA VAL A 52 -24.24 1.40 14.21
C VAL A 52 -25.66 1.74 13.76
N HIS A 53 -26.06 1.29 12.57
CA HIS A 53 -27.43 1.45 12.08
C HIS A 53 -28.42 0.71 12.97
N ASN A 54 -28.12 -0.52 13.37
CA ASN A 54 -28.95 -1.30 14.27
C ASN A 54 -29.06 -0.67 15.66
N ALA A 55 -27.99 -0.05 16.18
CA ALA A 55 -28.07 0.72 17.43
C ALA A 55 -29.04 1.91 17.31
N SER A 56 -28.99 2.64 16.19
CA SER A 56 -29.93 3.72 15.90
C SER A 56 -31.37 3.21 15.88
N ASP A 57 -31.62 2.16 15.10
CA ASP A 57 -32.98 1.80 14.71
C ASP A 57 -33.66 0.86 15.68
N LEU A 58 -32.91 -0.04 16.32
CA LEU A 58 -33.45 -1.02 17.26
C LEU A 58 -33.45 -0.50 18.70
N LEU A 59 -32.58 0.46 19.05
CA LEU A 59 -32.44 0.95 20.42
C LEU A 59 -32.79 2.43 20.55
N ILE A 60 -32.07 3.31 19.86
CA ILE A 60 -32.16 4.76 20.08
C ILE A 60 -33.54 5.30 19.67
N LYS A 61 -33.95 5.08 18.42
CA LYS A 61 -35.23 5.59 17.89
C LYS A 61 -36.44 5.07 18.69
N PRO A 62 -36.57 3.78 19.01
CA PRO A 62 -37.71 3.30 19.82
C PRO A 62 -37.78 3.95 21.20
N LEU A 63 -36.64 4.06 21.90
CA LEU A 63 -36.60 4.71 23.22
C LEU A 63 -36.88 6.21 23.14
N GLU A 64 -36.39 6.89 22.10
CA GLU A 64 -36.71 8.29 21.85
C GLU A 64 -38.19 8.52 21.56
N ASN A 65 -38.80 7.65 20.75
CA ASN A 65 -40.22 7.70 20.42
C ASN A 65 -41.05 7.47 21.69
N PHE A 66 -40.75 6.44 22.47
CA PHE A 66 -41.40 6.22 23.77
C PHE A 66 -41.29 7.44 24.69
N ARG A 67 -40.11 8.05 24.79
CA ARG A 67 -39.91 9.27 25.59
C ARG A 67 -40.75 10.44 25.07
N LYS A 68 -40.76 10.68 23.76
CA LYS A 68 -41.45 11.84 23.16
C LYS A 68 -42.96 11.65 23.17
N GLU A 69 -43.42 10.52 22.65
CA GLU A 69 -44.83 10.27 22.37
C GLU A 69 -45.60 9.78 23.59
N GLN A 70 -45.01 8.94 24.44
CA GLN A 70 -45.71 8.40 25.60
C GLN A 70 -45.50 9.28 26.84
N ILE A 71 -44.24 9.49 27.23
CA ILE A 71 -43.92 10.30 28.42
C ILE A 71 -44.24 11.78 28.17
N GLY A 72 -43.92 12.30 26.99
CA GLY A 72 -44.22 13.69 26.63
C GLY A 72 -45.71 13.99 26.63
N PHE A 73 -46.52 13.15 25.98
CA PHE A 73 -47.97 13.30 25.97
C PHE A 73 -48.62 13.17 27.35
N THR A 74 -48.15 12.22 28.18
CA THR A 74 -48.63 12.09 29.56
C THR A 74 -48.36 13.35 30.37
N LYS A 75 -47.22 14.02 30.16
CA LYS A 75 -46.93 15.32 30.80
C LYS A 75 -47.88 16.42 30.36
N GLU A 76 -48.33 16.42 29.09
CA GLU A 76 -49.33 17.38 28.61
C GLU A 76 -50.70 17.13 29.24
N ARG A 77 -51.10 15.86 29.37
CA ARG A 77 -52.33 15.45 30.04
C ARG A 77 -52.33 15.83 31.52
N LYS A 78 -51.19 15.63 32.20
CA LYS A 78 -50.97 16.13 33.57
C LYS A 78 -51.22 17.64 33.68
N LYS A 79 -50.60 18.44 32.79
CA LYS A 79 -50.78 19.90 32.79
C LYS A 79 -52.23 20.31 32.57
N LYS A 80 -52.95 19.61 31.69
CA LYS A 80 -54.38 19.87 31.44
C LYS A 80 -55.21 19.56 32.68
N PHE A 81 -55.00 18.40 33.31
CA PHE A 81 -55.65 18.03 34.56
C PHE A 81 -55.41 19.05 35.68
N GLU A 82 -54.16 19.48 35.89
CA GLU A 82 -53.80 20.49 36.89
C GLU A 82 -54.52 21.83 36.62
N LYS A 83 -54.50 22.29 35.36
CA LYS A 83 -55.12 23.55 34.95
C LYS A 83 -56.65 23.54 35.07
N ASP A 84 -57.29 22.46 34.65
CA ASP A 84 -58.75 22.32 34.74
C ASP A 84 -59.18 22.16 36.21
N GLY A 85 -58.35 21.52 37.05
CA GLY A 85 -58.54 21.48 38.49
C GLY A 85 -58.46 22.86 39.16
N GLU A 86 -57.41 23.64 38.86
CA GLU A 86 -57.27 25.02 39.37
C GLU A 86 -58.49 25.89 39.00
N ARG A 87 -58.96 25.77 37.75
CA ARG A 87 -60.15 26.49 37.27
C ARG A 87 -61.42 26.09 37.99
N PHE A 88 -61.66 24.78 38.11
CA PHE A 88 -62.85 24.25 38.77
C PHE A 88 -62.89 24.70 40.24
N TYR A 89 -61.81 24.50 41.00
CA TYR A 89 -61.78 24.89 42.41
C TYR A 89 -61.88 26.40 42.62
N SER A 90 -61.24 27.21 41.76
CA SER A 90 -61.37 28.67 41.83
C SER A 90 -62.80 29.15 41.53
N LEU A 91 -63.47 28.54 40.54
CA LEU A 91 -64.85 28.88 40.20
C LEU A 91 -65.82 28.41 41.28
N LEU A 92 -65.62 27.21 41.82
CA LEU A 92 -66.40 26.65 42.91
C LEU A 92 -66.33 27.56 44.15
N ASP A 93 -65.14 28.02 44.53
CA ASP A 93 -64.98 28.96 45.65
C ASP A 93 -65.79 30.25 45.43
N ARG A 94 -65.70 30.86 44.24
CA ARG A 94 -66.49 32.05 43.90
C ARG A 94 -67.99 31.77 43.94
N HIS A 95 -68.41 30.62 43.45
CA HIS A 95 -69.81 30.20 43.42
C HIS A 95 -70.37 30.05 44.85
N LEU A 96 -69.63 29.39 45.75
CA LEU A 96 -70.04 29.22 47.15
C LEU A 96 -70.15 30.55 47.92
N HIS A 97 -69.40 31.57 47.52
CA HIS A 97 -69.48 32.93 48.08
C HIS A 97 -70.55 33.82 47.43
N LEU A 98 -71.30 33.31 46.44
CA LEU A 98 -72.34 34.07 45.75
C LEU A 98 -73.54 34.31 46.68
N SER A 99 -73.96 35.57 46.83
CA SER A 99 -75.09 35.91 47.68
C SER A 99 -76.41 35.35 47.13
N SER A 100 -77.18 34.68 47.98
CA SER A 100 -78.54 34.19 47.69
C SER A 100 -79.55 35.29 47.33
N LYS A 101 -79.20 36.57 47.49
CA LYS A 101 -80.04 37.71 47.11
C LYS A 101 -79.87 38.12 45.64
N LYS A 102 -79.00 37.46 44.88
CA LYS A 102 -78.83 37.70 43.44
C LYS A 102 -80.09 37.28 42.67
N LYS A 103 -80.22 37.76 41.43
CA LYS A 103 -81.35 37.35 40.57
C LYS A 103 -81.26 35.86 40.31
N GLU A 104 -82.39 35.17 40.34
CA GLU A 104 -82.49 33.72 40.10
C GLU A 104 -81.76 33.28 38.83
N SER A 105 -81.89 34.04 37.73
CA SER A 105 -81.20 33.75 36.47
C SER A 105 -79.66 33.77 36.59
N GLN A 106 -79.12 34.61 37.48
CA GLN A 106 -77.66 34.69 37.73
C GLN A 106 -77.17 33.54 38.61
N LEU A 107 -78.02 33.04 39.51
CA LEU A 107 -77.72 31.86 40.33
C LEU A 107 -77.66 30.62 39.43
N GLN A 108 -78.69 30.42 38.60
CA GLN A 108 -78.76 29.32 37.64
C GLN A 108 -77.61 29.32 36.62
N GLU A 109 -77.20 30.49 36.14
CA GLU A 109 -76.04 30.61 35.26
C GLU A 109 -74.73 30.20 35.98
N ALA A 110 -74.57 30.58 37.25
CA ALA A 110 -73.42 30.21 38.05
C ALA A 110 -73.39 28.70 38.35
N ASP A 111 -74.56 28.07 38.62
CA ASP A 111 -74.71 26.62 38.78
C ASP A 111 -74.24 25.89 37.52
N LEU A 112 -74.78 26.27 36.36
CA LEU A 112 -74.44 25.66 35.06
C LEU A 112 -72.94 25.81 34.74
N GLN A 113 -72.34 26.95 35.11
CA GLN A 113 -70.91 27.18 34.87
C GLN A 113 -70.03 26.28 35.74
N VAL A 114 -70.37 26.13 37.03
CA VAL A 114 -69.64 25.22 37.93
C VAL A 114 -69.79 23.77 37.50
N ASP A 115 -71.00 23.34 37.14
CA ASP A 115 -71.25 21.97 36.67
C ASP A 115 -70.45 21.66 35.39
N LYS A 116 -70.37 22.62 34.47
CA LYS A 116 -69.54 22.48 33.26
C LYS A 116 -68.05 22.32 33.59
N GLU A 117 -67.50 23.18 34.45
CA GLU A 117 -66.08 23.07 34.81
C GLU A 117 -65.79 21.82 35.67
N ARG A 118 -66.76 21.37 36.48
CA ARG A 118 -66.70 20.09 37.19
C ARG A 118 -66.59 18.92 36.21
N GLN A 119 -67.39 18.94 35.15
CA GLN A 119 -67.33 17.93 34.11
C GLN A 119 -65.99 17.95 33.36
N ASN A 120 -65.51 19.14 32.95
CA ASN A 120 -64.19 19.27 32.30
C ASN A 120 -63.06 18.71 33.19
N PHE A 121 -63.08 19.06 34.48
CA PHE A 121 -62.09 18.56 35.43
C PHE A 121 -62.18 17.03 35.57
N PHE A 122 -63.38 16.48 35.71
CA PHE A 122 -63.59 15.04 35.80
C PHE A 122 -63.09 14.29 34.55
N GLU A 123 -63.41 14.76 33.35
CA GLU A 123 -62.94 14.19 32.10
C GLU A 123 -61.40 14.24 32.01
N SER A 124 -60.79 15.40 32.29
CA SER A 124 -59.33 15.53 32.31
C SER A 124 -58.64 14.65 33.36
N SER A 125 -59.31 14.38 34.48
CA SER A 125 -58.83 13.50 35.55
C SER A 125 -58.79 12.05 35.08
N LEU A 126 -59.87 11.59 34.43
CA LEU A 126 -59.94 10.24 33.88
C LEU A 126 -58.90 10.05 32.76
N ASP A 127 -58.79 11.02 31.85
CA ASP A 127 -57.78 11.00 30.77
C ASP A 127 -56.37 10.90 31.34
N TYR A 128 -56.05 11.67 32.38
CA TYR A 128 -54.72 11.63 32.98
C TYR A 128 -54.45 10.30 33.69
N VAL A 129 -55.39 9.78 34.48
CA VAL A 129 -55.25 8.47 35.14
C VAL A 129 -55.10 7.33 34.11
N TYR A 130 -55.90 7.36 33.05
CA TYR A 130 -55.80 6.40 31.95
C TYR A 130 -54.40 6.42 31.31
N GLN A 131 -53.89 7.62 31.00
CA GLN A 131 -52.56 7.78 30.40
C GLN A 131 -51.42 7.37 31.33
N ILE A 132 -51.55 7.61 32.64
CA ILE A 132 -50.59 7.07 33.63
C ILE A 132 -50.58 5.54 33.53
N GLN A 133 -51.74 4.90 33.55
CA GLN A 133 -51.83 3.44 33.47
C GLN A 133 -51.23 2.91 32.16
N GLU A 134 -51.55 3.55 31.03
CA GLU A 134 -51.01 3.19 29.72
C GLU A 134 -49.47 3.25 29.70
N VAL A 135 -48.86 4.31 30.23
CA VAL A 135 -47.39 4.42 30.32
C VAL A 135 -46.80 3.41 31.31
N GLN A 136 -47.43 3.17 32.46
CA GLN A 136 -46.92 2.24 33.47
C GLN A 136 -46.90 0.78 32.98
N GLU A 137 -47.89 0.40 32.18
CA GLU A 137 -47.94 -0.91 31.56
C GLU A 137 -47.04 -0.99 30.33
N SER A 138 -47.10 0.01 29.45
CA SER A 138 -46.37 0.00 28.19
C SER A 138 -44.85 0.14 28.35
N LYS A 139 -44.36 0.87 29.37
CA LYS A 139 -42.91 1.00 29.63
C LYS A 139 -42.21 -0.35 29.84
N LYS A 140 -42.94 -1.36 30.34
CA LYS A 140 -42.37 -2.68 30.68
C LYS A 140 -41.82 -3.36 29.44
N PHE A 141 -42.51 -3.24 28.31
CA PHE A 141 -42.06 -3.82 27.04
C PHE A 141 -41.36 -2.79 26.13
N ASN A 142 -41.83 -1.54 26.07
CA ASN A 142 -41.21 -0.51 25.23
C ASN A 142 -39.76 -0.16 25.60
N ILE A 143 -39.31 -0.51 26.81
CA ILE A 143 -37.91 -0.36 27.21
C ILE A 143 -37.13 -1.66 27.00
N VAL A 144 -37.71 -2.80 27.36
CA VAL A 144 -37.01 -4.09 27.36
C VAL A 144 -36.83 -4.65 25.95
N GLU A 145 -37.84 -4.55 25.08
CA GLU A 145 -37.78 -5.08 23.72
C GLU A 145 -36.69 -4.42 22.86
N PRO A 146 -36.54 -3.08 22.83
CA PRO A 146 -35.43 -2.43 22.11
C PRO A 146 -34.04 -2.89 22.59
N VAL A 147 -33.88 -3.03 23.90
CA VAL A 147 -32.61 -3.49 24.50
C VAL A 147 -32.33 -4.94 24.11
N LEU A 148 -33.33 -5.82 24.20
CA LEU A 148 -33.21 -7.22 23.82
C LEU A 148 -32.88 -7.36 22.32
N ALA A 149 -33.59 -6.63 21.46
CA ALA A 149 -33.36 -6.63 20.02
C ALA A 149 -31.94 -6.18 19.67
N PHE A 150 -31.45 -5.13 20.32
CA PHE A 150 -30.08 -4.65 20.14
C PHE A 150 -29.03 -5.66 20.63
N LEU A 151 -29.22 -6.26 21.81
CA LEU A 151 -28.34 -7.32 22.31
C LEU A 151 -28.28 -8.52 21.35
N HIS A 152 -29.43 -8.92 20.79
CA HIS A 152 -29.47 -9.98 19.79
C HIS A 152 -28.68 -9.60 18.52
N SER A 153 -28.82 -8.37 18.03
CA SER A 153 -28.01 -7.86 16.92
C SER A 153 -26.51 -7.85 17.23
N LEU A 154 -26.12 -7.57 18.48
CA LEU A 154 -24.72 -7.63 18.89
C LEU A 154 -24.17 -9.06 18.83
N PHE A 155 -24.95 -10.04 19.30
CA PHE A 155 -24.53 -11.45 19.23
C PHE A 155 -24.40 -11.95 17.78
N ILE A 156 -25.33 -11.56 16.90
CA ILE A 156 -25.23 -11.87 15.46
C ILE A 156 -23.94 -11.28 14.88
N SER A 157 -23.67 -10.00 15.12
CA SER A 157 -22.46 -9.35 14.60
C SER A 157 -21.17 -9.96 15.14
N ASN A 158 -21.16 -10.38 16.42
CA ASN A 158 -20.02 -11.09 16.99
C ASN A 158 -19.80 -12.45 16.33
N ASN A 159 -20.86 -13.21 16.05
CA ASN A 159 -20.77 -14.48 15.33
C ASN A 159 -20.27 -14.29 13.89
N LEU A 160 -20.73 -13.23 13.20
CA LEU A 160 -20.24 -12.88 11.87
C LEU A 160 -18.74 -12.56 11.89
N THR A 161 -18.27 -11.83 12.91
CA THR A 161 -16.84 -11.53 13.08
C THR A 161 -16.01 -12.81 13.26
N VAL A 162 -16.53 -13.79 14.01
CA VAL A 162 -15.88 -15.11 14.18
C VAL A 162 -15.84 -15.85 12.85
N ALA A 163 -16.93 -15.84 12.07
CA ALA A 163 -16.98 -16.47 10.75
C ALA A 163 -15.96 -15.84 9.79
N LEU A 164 -15.95 -14.50 9.67
CA LEU A 164 -14.97 -13.76 8.86
C LEU A 164 -13.52 -14.10 9.25
N THR A 165 -13.25 -14.24 10.55
CA THR A 165 -11.92 -14.63 11.04
C THR A 165 -11.54 -16.05 10.64
N GLN A 166 -12.50 -16.99 10.65
CA GLN A 166 -12.29 -18.37 10.21
C GLN A 166 -12.06 -18.45 8.71
N ASP A 167 -12.84 -17.71 7.91
CA ASP A 167 -12.72 -17.69 6.46
C ASP A 167 -11.38 -17.10 5.99
N PHE A 168 -10.83 -16.13 6.73
CA PHE A 168 -9.51 -15.55 6.46
C PHE A 168 -8.33 -16.43 6.93
N LEU A 169 -8.57 -17.41 7.81
CA LEU A 169 -7.50 -18.19 8.45
C LEU A 169 -6.62 -18.99 7.46
N PRO A 170 -7.16 -19.67 6.44
CA PRO A 170 -6.35 -20.40 5.47
C PRO A 170 -5.40 -19.48 4.69
N TYR A 171 -5.91 -18.33 4.23
CA TYR A 171 -5.11 -17.33 3.53
C TYR A 171 -3.96 -16.82 4.41
N LYS A 172 -4.26 -16.45 5.66
CA LYS A 172 -3.25 -16.04 6.64
C LYS A 172 -2.15 -17.08 6.82
N GLN A 173 -2.52 -18.36 6.96
CA GLN A 173 -1.55 -19.45 7.13
C GLN A 173 -0.65 -19.60 5.90
N GLN A 174 -1.23 -19.57 4.70
CA GLN A 174 -0.49 -19.64 3.44
C GLN A 174 0.49 -18.46 3.32
N LEU A 175 0.04 -17.24 3.60
CA LEU A 175 0.87 -16.06 3.54
C LEU A 175 2.02 -16.11 4.56
N GLN A 176 1.78 -16.60 5.78
CA GLN A 176 2.82 -16.78 6.79
C GLN A 176 3.91 -17.76 6.34
N LEU A 177 3.52 -18.87 5.71
CA LEU A 177 4.46 -19.83 5.13
C LEU A 177 5.27 -19.21 4.00
N SER A 178 4.61 -18.48 3.08
CA SER A 178 5.26 -17.77 1.98
C SER A 178 6.32 -16.79 2.51
N LEU A 179 5.96 -15.92 3.47
CA LEU A 179 6.88 -14.96 4.07
C LEU A 179 8.07 -15.63 4.76
N GLN A 180 7.86 -16.78 5.40
CA GLN A 180 8.94 -17.53 6.02
C GLN A 180 9.91 -18.09 4.97
N ASN A 181 9.39 -18.61 3.86
CA ASN A 181 10.19 -19.09 2.74
C ASN A 181 11.00 -17.97 2.09
N THR A 182 10.39 -16.80 1.84
CA THR A 182 11.08 -15.62 1.31
C THR A 182 12.21 -15.17 2.24
N ARG A 183 11.99 -15.17 3.56
CA ARG A 183 13.03 -14.82 4.55
C ARG A 183 14.20 -15.81 4.55
N ASN A 184 13.90 -17.10 4.43
CA ASN A 184 14.93 -18.13 4.33
C ASN A 184 15.73 -17.97 3.04
N HIS A 185 15.06 -17.78 1.90
CA HIS A 185 15.70 -17.56 0.60
C HIS A 185 16.62 -16.33 0.63
N PHE A 186 16.14 -15.19 1.13
CA PHE A 186 16.96 -14.00 1.31
C PHE A 186 18.22 -14.26 2.13
N SER A 187 18.09 -15.01 3.23
CA SER A 187 19.21 -15.31 4.13
C SER A 187 20.28 -16.15 3.42
N SER A 188 19.86 -17.18 2.68
CA SER A 188 20.76 -18.03 1.87
C SER A 188 21.41 -17.26 0.72
N THR A 189 20.64 -16.53 -0.09
CA THR A 189 21.18 -15.74 -1.21
C THR A 189 22.15 -14.66 -0.72
N ARG A 190 21.88 -14.03 0.42
CA ARG A 190 22.80 -13.05 1.02
C ARG A 190 24.13 -13.68 1.41
N GLU A 191 24.11 -14.87 2.00
CA GLU A 191 25.32 -15.61 2.37
C GLU A 191 26.14 -15.99 1.12
N GLU A 192 25.49 -16.53 0.10
CA GLU A 192 26.11 -16.86 -1.20
C GLU A 192 26.70 -15.62 -1.89
N MET A 193 25.99 -14.48 -1.86
CA MET A 193 26.48 -13.22 -2.41
C MET A 193 27.69 -12.68 -1.65
N GLU A 194 27.71 -12.76 -0.31
CA GLU A 194 28.88 -12.35 0.47
C GLU A 194 30.08 -13.26 0.20
N GLU A 195 29.87 -14.57 0.06
CA GLU A 195 30.93 -15.50 -0.33
C GLU A 195 31.46 -15.21 -1.75
N LEU A 196 30.56 -15.01 -2.72
CA LEU A 196 30.94 -14.64 -4.09
C LEU A 196 31.73 -13.33 -4.12
N LYS A 197 31.27 -12.31 -3.40
CA LYS A 197 31.94 -11.01 -3.27
C LYS A 197 33.33 -11.17 -2.66
N LYS A 198 33.49 -12.02 -1.64
CA LYS A 198 34.81 -12.32 -1.05
C LYS A 198 35.73 -12.98 -2.07
N ARG A 199 35.26 -14.02 -2.76
CA ARG A 199 36.02 -14.71 -3.82
C ARG A 199 36.43 -13.76 -4.94
N MET A 200 35.54 -12.88 -5.38
CA MET A 200 35.82 -11.89 -6.43
C MET A 200 36.85 -10.83 -6.00
N LYS A 201 36.89 -10.46 -4.71
CA LYS A 201 37.91 -9.54 -4.17
C LYS A 201 39.29 -10.19 -4.06
N GLU A 202 39.34 -11.48 -3.77
CA GLU A 202 40.58 -12.25 -3.59
C GLU A 202 41.12 -12.82 -4.92
N ALA A 203 40.29 -12.87 -5.97
CA ALA A 203 40.68 -13.37 -7.28
C ALA A 203 41.82 -12.54 -7.91
N PRO A 204 42.88 -13.17 -8.44
CA PRO A 204 43.93 -12.46 -9.17
C PRO A 204 43.34 -11.71 -10.38
N GLN A 205 43.74 -10.44 -10.58
CA GLN A 205 43.32 -9.62 -11.74
C GLN A 205 43.69 -10.24 -13.10
N THR A 206 44.60 -11.21 -13.11
CA THR A 206 45.01 -11.98 -14.28
C THR A 206 44.47 -13.41 -14.19
N CYS A 207 43.15 -13.56 -14.24
CA CYS A 207 42.54 -14.87 -14.41
C CYS A 207 42.74 -15.31 -15.87
N LYS A 208 43.71 -16.19 -16.12
CA LYS A 208 43.72 -17.00 -17.34
C LYS A 208 42.62 -18.04 -17.18
N LEU A 209 41.65 -18.08 -18.11
CA LEU A 209 40.88 -19.30 -18.33
C LEU A 209 41.72 -20.21 -19.23
N PRO A 210 42.24 -21.35 -18.73
CA PRO A 210 43.05 -22.25 -19.54
C PRO A 210 42.26 -22.74 -20.75
N GLY A 211 42.82 -22.62 -21.95
CA GLY A 211 42.22 -23.17 -23.18
C GLY A 211 41.20 -22.27 -23.90
N GLN A 212 41.05 -20.99 -23.54
CA GLN A 212 40.23 -20.09 -24.37
C GLN A 212 40.93 -19.78 -25.70
N PRO A 213 40.27 -20.01 -26.86
CA PRO A 213 40.80 -19.65 -28.17
C PRO A 213 40.73 -18.13 -28.42
N THR A 214 40.08 -17.38 -27.54
CA THR A 214 39.86 -15.96 -27.66
C THR A 214 40.49 -15.19 -26.51
N ILE A 215 41.02 -14.00 -26.80
CA ILE A 215 41.41 -13.01 -25.79
C ILE A 215 40.70 -11.70 -26.09
N GLU A 216 40.20 -11.04 -25.04
CA GLU A 216 39.55 -9.76 -25.16
C GLU A 216 40.01 -8.76 -24.10
N GLY A 217 39.93 -7.48 -24.44
CA GLY A 217 40.26 -6.41 -23.52
C GLY A 217 40.70 -5.13 -24.22
N TYR A 218 41.03 -4.13 -23.42
CA TYR A 218 41.44 -2.82 -23.95
C TYR A 218 42.90 -2.80 -24.39
N LEU A 219 43.12 -2.28 -25.59
CA LEU A 219 44.44 -1.93 -26.12
C LEU A 219 44.42 -0.49 -26.61
N TYR A 220 45.58 0.17 -26.57
CA TYR A 220 45.77 1.46 -27.21
C TYR A 220 46.55 1.28 -28.50
N THR A 221 46.08 1.88 -29.58
CA THR A 221 46.75 1.82 -30.89
C THR A 221 47.40 3.15 -31.20
N GLN A 222 48.64 3.09 -31.68
CA GLN A 222 49.34 4.26 -32.17
C GLN A 222 48.78 4.67 -33.54
N GLU A 223 48.16 5.85 -33.59
CA GLU A 223 47.72 6.46 -34.84
C GLU A 223 48.62 7.65 -35.21
N LYS A 224 49.03 7.72 -36.47
CA LYS A 224 49.81 8.83 -37.00
C LYS A 224 48.87 9.77 -37.75
N TRP A 225 48.88 11.04 -37.38
CA TRP A 225 48.12 12.12 -38.01
C TRP A 225 49.08 13.19 -38.52
N ALA A 226 48.59 14.14 -39.33
CA ALA A 226 49.43 15.11 -40.05
C ALA A 226 50.38 15.96 -39.16
N LEU A 227 50.05 16.12 -37.87
CA LEU A 227 50.80 16.96 -36.92
C LEU A 227 51.36 16.19 -35.71
N GLY A 228 51.26 14.85 -35.69
CA GLY A 228 51.78 14.08 -34.56
C GLY A 228 51.22 12.67 -34.43
N ILE A 229 51.46 12.10 -33.25
CA ILE A 229 51.06 10.74 -32.88
C ILE A 229 49.99 10.83 -31.79
N SER A 230 48.89 10.12 -31.98
CA SER A 230 47.85 9.92 -30.96
C SER A 230 47.74 8.45 -30.58
N TRP A 231 47.25 8.19 -29.37
CA TRP A 231 46.95 6.83 -28.90
C TRP A 231 45.45 6.72 -28.71
N VAL A 232 44.83 5.82 -29.47
CA VAL A 232 43.37 5.65 -29.46
C VAL A 232 43.04 4.34 -28.76
N LYS A 233 42.06 4.38 -27.85
CA LYS A 233 41.63 3.21 -27.08
C LYS A 233 40.63 2.37 -27.87
N TYR A 234 40.93 1.09 -28.02
CA TYR A 234 40.06 0.09 -28.63
C TYR A 234 39.70 -0.99 -27.62
N TYR A 235 38.47 -1.49 -27.69
CA TYR A 235 38.14 -2.81 -27.20
C TYR A 235 38.49 -3.82 -28.29
N CYS A 236 39.41 -4.72 -27.99
CA CYS A 236 39.94 -5.67 -28.94
C CYS A 236 39.47 -7.08 -28.57
N GLN A 237 39.12 -7.86 -29.59
CA GLN A 237 38.82 -9.28 -29.47
C GLN A 237 39.67 -10.02 -30.51
N TYR A 238 40.48 -10.98 -30.07
CA TYR A 238 41.31 -11.79 -30.96
C TYR A 238 40.90 -13.25 -30.85
N GLU A 239 40.66 -13.88 -31.99
CA GLU A 239 40.36 -15.30 -32.12
C GLU A 239 41.53 -16.04 -32.76
N LYS A 240 42.11 -16.99 -32.02
CA LYS A 240 43.35 -17.67 -32.39
C LYS A 240 43.21 -18.58 -33.60
N GLU A 241 42.07 -19.26 -33.74
CA GLU A 241 41.83 -20.22 -34.83
C GLU A 241 41.76 -19.52 -36.19
N THR A 242 41.08 -18.39 -36.25
CA THR A 242 40.92 -17.57 -37.46
C THR A 242 42.03 -16.52 -37.63
N LYS A 243 42.81 -16.28 -36.56
CA LYS A 243 43.78 -15.18 -36.44
C LYS A 243 43.13 -13.80 -36.63
N MET A 244 41.83 -13.69 -36.37
CA MET A 244 41.06 -12.47 -36.58
C MET A 244 41.13 -11.59 -35.32
N LEU A 245 41.53 -10.33 -35.49
CA LEU A 245 41.53 -9.28 -34.49
C LEU A 245 40.45 -8.24 -34.85
N THR A 246 39.38 -8.19 -34.07
CA THR A 246 38.34 -7.16 -34.18
C THR A 246 38.63 -6.04 -33.19
N MET A 247 38.71 -4.81 -33.69
CA MET A 247 39.01 -3.62 -32.88
C MET A 247 37.86 -2.62 -32.93
N THR A 248 37.20 -2.40 -31.78
CA THR A 248 36.09 -1.46 -31.64
C THR A 248 36.54 -0.19 -30.92
N PRO A 249 36.49 1.00 -31.55
CA PRO A 249 36.94 2.24 -30.92
C PRO A 249 36.02 2.65 -29.75
N MET A 250 36.60 2.98 -28.60
CA MET A 250 35.84 3.41 -27.40
C MET A 250 35.58 4.91 -27.37
N GLU A 251 36.37 5.70 -28.10
CA GLU A 251 36.24 7.16 -28.20
C GLU A 251 35.74 7.53 -29.60
N GLN A 252 34.43 7.69 -29.75
CA GLN A 252 33.84 8.18 -31.01
C GLN A 252 33.86 9.70 -31.02
N LYS A 253 34.68 10.30 -31.90
CA LYS A 253 34.59 11.75 -32.17
C LYS A 253 33.26 12.05 -32.89
N PRO A 254 32.56 13.15 -32.56
CA PRO A 254 31.31 13.52 -33.24
C PRO A 254 31.54 13.64 -34.75
N GLY A 255 30.87 12.81 -35.54
CA GLY A 255 30.94 12.81 -37.02
C GLY A 255 31.82 11.74 -37.66
N ALA A 256 32.60 10.96 -36.90
CA ALA A 256 33.39 9.85 -37.43
C ALA A 256 32.62 8.52 -37.32
N LYS A 257 32.13 7.98 -38.46
CA LYS A 257 31.63 6.60 -38.55
C LYS A 257 32.82 5.63 -38.66
N GLN A 258 33.62 5.48 -37.61
CA GLN A 258 34.58 4.38 -37.54
C GLN A 258 33.91 3.19 -36.85
N GLY A 259 33.46 2.23 -37.67
CA GLY A 259 32.96 0.95 -37.19
C GLY A 259 34.11 0.05 -36.69
N PRO A 260 33.77 -1.15 -36.20
CA PRO A 260 34.76 -2.17 -35.86
C PRO A 260 35.70 -2.45 -37.03
N LEU A 261 36.97 -2.65 -36.72
CA LEU A 261 37.99 -2.98 -37.70
C LEU A 261 38.39 -4.45 -37.52
N ASP A 262 38.11 -5.27 -38.52
CA ASP A 262 38.53 -6.66 -38.56
C ASP A 262 39.87 -6.78 -39.29
N LEU A 263 40.85 -7.38 -38.63
CA LEU A 263 42.22 -7.52 -39.11
C LEU A 263 42.67 -8.97 -38.97
N THR A 264 43.20 -9.55 -40.03
CA THR A 264 43.80 -10.89 -39.98
C THR A 264 45.28 -10.75 -39.63
N LEU A 265 45.68 -11.31 -38.49
CA LEU A 265 47.04 -11.23 -37.97
C LEU A 265 48.02 -12.08 -38.80
N LYS A 266 49.11 -11.45 -39.28
CA LYS A 266 50.25 -12.14 -39.91
C LYS A 266 51.30 -12.54 -38.86
N TYR A 267 51.77 -11.57 -38.10
CA TYR A 267 52.72 -11.79 -37.01
C TYR A 267 52.55 -10.73 -35.93
N CYS A 268 53.02 -11.09 -34.74
CA CYS A 268 53.05 -10.26 -33.54
C CYS A 268 54.47 -10.30 -32.96
N VAL A 269 55.03 -9.15 -32.56
CA VAL A 269 56.38 -9.07 -31.99
C VAL A 269 56.41 -8.02 -30.88
N ARG A 270 57.12 -8.31 -29.79
CA ARG A 270 57.30 -7.33 -28.72
C ARG A 270 58.15 -6.15 -29.24
N ARG A 271 57.70 -4.94 -28.95
CA ARG A 271 58.44 -3.70 -29.27
C ARG A 271 59.67 -3.58 -28.36
N LYS A 272 60.85 -3.30 -28.91
CA LYS A 272 62.05 -2.97 -28.12
C LYS A 272 61.78 -1.72 -27.27
N THR A 273 62.09 -1.77 -25.97
CA THR A 273 61.79 -0.67 -25.04
C THR A 273 62.48 0.64 -25.42
N GLU A 274 63.66 0.58 -26.02
CA GLU A 274 64.41 1.75 -26.49
C GLU A 274 63.84 2.38 -27.77
N SER A 275 62.94 1.69 -28.49
CA SER A 275 62.41 2.16 -29.78
C SER A 275 61.11 2.98 -29.64
N ILE A 276 60.59 3.15 -28.43
CA ILE A 276 59.40 3.95 -28.15
C ILE A 276 59.37 4.43 -26.69
N ASP A 277 58.99 5.68 -26.45
CA ASP A 277 58.78 6.22 -25.10
C ASP A 277 57.38 5.84 -24.54
N LYS A 278 57.10 4.53 -24.51
CA LYS A 278 55.87 3.93 -23.96
C LYS A 278 56.15 2.55 -23.37
N ARG A 279 55.36 2.17 -22.36
CA ARG A 279 55.46 0.87 -21.69
C ARG A 279 54.47 -0.13 -22.30
N PHE A 280 54.85 -1.41 -22.25
CA PHE A 280 54.01 -2.56 -22.60
C PHE A 280 53.57 -2.63 -24.07
N CYS A 281 54.39 -2.12 -24.99
CA CYS A 281 54.07 -2.09 -26.40
C CYS A 281 54.49 -3.37 -27.15
N PHE A 282 53.73 -3.69 -28.19
CA PHE A 282 54.02 -4.73 -29.17
C PHE A 282 53.52 -4.28 -30.54
N ASP A 283 54.15 -4.79 -31.59
CA ASP A 283 53.78 -4.51 -32.97
C ASP A 283 53.10 -5.72 -33.58
N ILE A 284 52.06 -5.46 -34.37
CA ILE A 284 51.42 -6.46 -35.21
C ILE A 284 51.51 -6.06 -36.67
N GLU A 285 51.52 -7.05 -37.54
CA GLU A 285 51.29 -6.87 -38.98
C GLU A 285 50.05 -7.66 -39.38
N THR A 286 49.30 -7.09 -40.32
CA THR A 286 47.99 -7.62 -40.73
C THR A 286 47.93 -7.79 -42.25
N ASN A 287 46.94 -8.54 -42.74
CA ASN A 287 46.73 -8.72 -44.17
C ASN A 287 46.17 -7.47 -44.83
N GLU A 288 45.32 -6.74 -44.11
CA GLU A 288 44.48 -5.66 -44.63
C GLU A 288 45.19 -4.30 -44.61
N ARG A 289 46.14 -4.09 -43.67
CA ARG A 289 46.86 -2.81 -43.54
C ARG A 289 48.35 -2.97 -43.86
N PRO A 290 48.89 -2.15 -44.80
CA PRO A 290 50.33 -2.11 -45.03
C PRO A 290 51.04 -1.39 -43.88
N GLY A 291 52.07 -2.03 -43.33
CA GLY A 291 52.89 -1.48 -42.25
C GLY A 291 52.52 -2.03 -40.86
N THR A 292 53.40 -1.75 -39.89
CA THR A 292 53.25 -2.22 -38.51
C THR A 292 52.26 -1.36 -37.74
N ILE A 293 51.37 -2.01 -36.99
CA ILE A 293 50.45 -1.36 -36.06
C ILE A 293 51.03 -1.54 -34.66
N THR A 294 51.38 -0.45 -34.00
CA THR A 294 51.89 -0.47 -32.63
C THR A 294 50.73 -0.43 -31.65
N LEU A 295 50.65 -1.44 -30.79
CA LEU A 295 49.66 -1.60 -29.74
C LEU A 295 50.32 -1.45 -28.36
N GLN A 296 49.57 -0.92 -27.39
CA GLN A 296 49.97 -0.78 -26.00
C GLN A 296 48.95 -1.48 -25.10
N ALA A 297 49.46 -2.42 -24.30
CA ALA A 297 48.69 -3.12 -23.27
C ALA A 297 48.64 -2.32 -21.95
N LEU A 298 47.70 -2.68 -21.07
CA LEU A 298 47.49 -1.99 -19.79
C LEU A 298 48.58 -2.28 -18.75
N SER A 299 49.23 -3.45 -18.84
CA SER A 299 50.27 -3.90 -17.92
C SER A 299 51.21 -4.89 -18.61
N GLU A 300 52.36 -5.17 -18.00
CA GLU A 300 53.29 -6.19 -18.51
C GLU A 300 52.66 -7.58 -18.55
N ALA A 301 51.86 -7.92 -17.54
CA ALA A 301 51.13 -9.19 -17.52
C ALA A 301 50.11 -9.25 -18.67
N ASN A 302 49.35 -8.18 -18.90
CA ASN A 302 48.39 -8.10 -20.00
C ASN A 302 49.08 -8.17 -21.38
N ARG A 303 50.23 -7.50 -21.55
CA ARG A 303 51.05 -7.61 -22.77
C ARG A 303 51.46 -9.05 -23.04
N ARG A 304 51.93 -9.77 -22.01
CA ARG A 304 52.32 -11.18 -22.15
C ARG A 304 51.15 -12.06 -22.59
N LEU A 305 49.94 -11.83 -22.05
CA LEU A 305 48.74 -12.54 -22.48
C LEU A 305 48.40 -12.30 -23.96
N TRP A 306 48.43 -11.04 -24.39
CA TRP A 306 48.19 -10.69 -25.80
C TRP A 306 49.24 -11.31 -26.73
N MET A 307 50.52 -11.23 -26.35
CA MET A 307 51.61 -11.86 -27.10
C MET A 307 51.44 -13.38 -27.17
N GLU A 308 51.10 -14.05 -26.07
CA GLU A 308 50.90 -15.50 -26.03
C GLU A 308 49.70 -15.95 -26.87
N ALA A 309 48.58 -15.21 -26.83
CA ALA A 309 47.42 -15.49 -27.66
C ALA A 309 47.74 -15.35 -29.16
N MET A 310 48.50 -14.31 -29.52
CA MET A 310 48.88 -13.97 -30.90
C MET A 310 50.14 -14.71 -31.40
N ASP A 311 50.63 -15.72 -30.68
CA ASP A 311 51.88 -16.45 -30.96
C ASP A 311 53.08 -15.51 -31.21
N GLY A 312 53.12 -14.40 -30.48
CA GLY A 312 54.05 -13.31 -30.66
C GLY A 312 55.48 -13.65 -30.22
N LYS A 313 56.46 -13.06 -30.89
CA LYS A 313 57.89 -13.32 -30.66
C LYS A 313 58.57 -12.19 -29.88
N GLU A 314 59.64 -12.51 -29.17
CA GLU A 314 60.55 -11.51 -28.62
C GLU A 314 61.43 -10.90 -29.74
N PRO A 315 61.81 -9.61 -29.65
CA PRO A 315 62.64 -8.99 -30.66
C PRO A 315 64.04 -9.60 -30.66
N ILE A 316 64.57 -9.85 -31.85
CA ILE A 316 65.97 -10.27 -32.02
C ILE A 316 66.83 -9.02 -31.79
N TYR A 317 67.76 -9.10 -30.82
CA TYR A 317 68.57 -7.95 -30.40
C TYR A 317 69.66 -7.61 -31.39
#